data_AF-A0A919YDJ8-F1
#
_entry.id   AF-A0A919YDJ8-F1
#
_cell.length_a   1.000
_cell.length_b   1.000
_cell.length_c   1.000
_cell.angle_alpha   90.00
_cell.angle_beta   90.00
_cell.angle_gamma   90.00
#
_symmetry.space_group_name_H-M   'P 1'
#
loop_
_entity.id
_entity.type
_entity.pdbx_description
1 polymer ?
#
loop_
_entity_poly.entity_id
_entity_poly.type
_entity_poly.pdbx_seq_one_letter_code
_entity_poly.pdbx_strand_id
1 'polypeptide(L)'
;MKGGQALQSFTAIGQVVDDEVYSFKMREDFIPYRRNIRYFPCRSVRIAGLLDKLSFTKGKVSWGYSFRFGQLEISQEDFIIIANEMLGEGWEEALPLS
;
A
#
# COMPACT_ATOMS: atom_id res chain seq x y z
N MET A 1 -26.62 4.68 -7.09
CA MET A 1 -26.06 3.96 -5.93
C MET A 1 -25.45 4.98 -4.98
N LYS A 2 -25.91 5.12 -3.74
CA LYS A 2 -25.15 5.87 -2.73
C LYS A 2 -23.96 4.99 -2.36
N GLY A 3 -22.79 5.28 -2.95
CA GLY A 3 -21.55 4.60 -2.59
C GLY A 3 -21.33 4.75 -1.09
N GLY A 4 -21.01 3.65 -0.40
CA GLY A 4 -20.72 3.67 1.03
C GLY A 4 -19.60 4.65 1.38
N GLN A 5 -19.39 4.88 2.68
CA GLN A 5 -18.28 5.73 3.12
C GLN A 5 -16.94 5.19 2.58
N ALA A 6 -16.09 6.11 2.12
CA ALA A 6 -14.78 5.75 1.61
C ALA A 6 -13.91 5.19 2.75
N LEU A 7 -13.38 3.98 2.58
CA LEU A 7 -12.54 3.32 3.59
C LEU A 7 -11.29 4.14 3.91
N GLN A 8 -10.56 4.56 2.87
CA GLN A 8 -9.35 5.41 2.94
C GLN A 8 -8.36 4.94 4.01
N SER A 9 -7.95 3.67 3.90
CA SER A 9 -7.06 3.02 4.86
C SER A 9 -6.01 2.19 4.13
N PHE A 10 -4.82 2.10 4.71
CA PHE A 10 -3.87 1.04 4.39
C PHE A 10 -4.37 -0.24 5.05
N THR A 11 -4.56 -1.31 4.27
CA THR A 11 -5.21 -2.55 4.74
C THR A 11 -4.34 -3.79 4.62
N ALA A 12 -3.24 -3.70 3.89
CA ALA A 12 -2.28 -4.79 3.73
C ALA A 12 -0.88 -4.21 3.53
N ILE A 13 0.11 -4.94 4.00
CA ILE A 13 1.54 -4.68 3.80
C ILE A 13 2.22 -6.01 3.50
N GLY A 14 3.17 -6.01 2.56
CA GLY A 14 3.74 -7.23 2.02
C GLY A 14 5.02 -6.98 1.24
N GLN A 15 5.76 -8.05 1.03
CA GLN A 15 6.99 -8.07 0.24
C GLN A 15 6.74 -8.81 -1.06
N VAL A 16 7.24 -8.28 -2.17
CA VAL A 16 7.28 -9.00 -3.44
C VAL A 16 8.22 -10.21 -3.29
N VAL A 17 7.73 -11.41 -3.62
CA VAL A 17 8.45 -12.67 -3.35
C VAL A 17 9.61 -12.88 -4.33
N ASP A 18 9.42 -12.50 -5.58
CA ASP A 18 10.32 -12.77 -6.69
C ASP A 18 10.14 -11.73 -7.81
N ASP A 19 10.99 -11.81 -8.83
CA ASP A 19 10.87 -11.00 -10.05
C ASP A 19 9.88 -11.61 -11.06
N GLU A 20 9.20 -12.70 -10.71
CA GLU A 20 8.33 -13.42 -11.64
C GLU A 20 7.02 -12.66 -11.83
N VAL A 21 6.85 -12.13 -13.04
CA VAL A 21 5.60 -11.54 -13.50
C VAL A 21 4.87 -12.57 -14.36
N TYR A 22 3.71 -13.03 -13.89
CA TYR A 22 2.89 -14.00 -14.63
C TYR A 22 1.56 -13.37 -15.06
N SER A 23 1.02 -13.86 -16.17
CA SER A 23 -0.28 -13.45 -16.69
C SER A 23 -1.33 -14.50 -16.29
N PHE A 24 -2.48 -14.05 -15.78
CA PHE A 24 -3.57 -14.96 -15.38
C PHE A 24 -4.87 -14.53 -16.07
N LYS A 25 -5.46 -15.42 -16.87
CA LYS A 25 -6.70 -15.15 -17.59
C LYS A 25 -7.85 -15.02 -16.59
N MET A 26 -8.26 -13.78 -16.31
CA MET A 26 -9.42 -13.49 -15.46
C MET A 26 -10.72 -13.57 -16.24
N ARG A 27 -10.71 -13.19 -17.53
CA ARG A 27 -11.83 -13.24 -18.48
C ARG A 27 -11.30 -13.43 -19.91
N GLU A 28 -12.19 -13.69 -20.87
CA GLU A 28 -11.86 -13.89 -22.31
C GLU A 28 -10.83 -12.89 -22.82
N ASP A 29 -11.08 -11.59 -22.59
CA ASP A 29 -10.28 -10.48 -23.12
C ASP A 29 -9.49 -9.73 -22.02
N PHE A 30 -9.34 -10.32 -20.83
CA PHE A 30 -8.65 -9.66 -19.71
C PHE A 30 -7.67 -10.61 -18.99
N ILE A 31 -6.39 -10.42 -19.30
CA ILE A 31 -5.27 -11.21 -18.79
C ILE A 31 -4.26 -10.27 -18.13
N PRO A 32 -4.51 -9.81 -16.90
CA PRO A 32 -3.60 -8.91 -16.21
C PRO A 32 -2.32 -9.63 -15.78
N TYR A 33 -1.23 -8.86 -15.74
CA TYR A 33 0.01 -9.25 -15.09
C TYR A 33 -0.13 -9.23 -13.58
N ARG A 34 0.54 -10.16 -12.91
CA ARG A 34 0.51 -10.36 -11.46
C ARG A 34 1.92 -10.65 -10.93
N ARG A 35 2.13 -10.37 -9.65
CA ARG A 35 3.33 -10.75 -8.88
C ARG A 35 2.88 -11.41 -7.59
N ASN A 36 3.72 -12.30 -7.07
CA ASN A 36 3.49 -12.92 -5.78
C ASN A 36 3.89 -11.96 -4.65
N ILE A 37 2.98 -11.78 -3.69
CA ILE A 37 3.21 -10.95 -2.51
C ILE A 37 3.12 -11.83 -1.26
N ARG A 38 4.16 -11.82 -0.44
CA ARG A 38 4.12 -12.36 0.92
C ARG A 38 3.57 -11.27 1.83
N TYR A 39 2.33 -11.44 2.29
CA TYR A 39 1.67 -10.50 3.20
C TYR A 39 2.01 -10.77 4.66
N PHE A 40 2.03 -9.70 5.46
CA PHE A 40 2.24 -9.76 6.91
C PHE A 40 0.93 -9.53 7.65
N PRO A 41 0.71 -10.21 8.80
CA PRO A 41 -0.37 -9.86 9.71
C PRO A 41 -0.24 -8.40 10.15
N CYS A 42 -1.31 -7.62 9.99
CA CYS A 42 -1.28 -6.18 10.25
C CYS A 42 -2.65 -5.65 10.67
N ARG A 43 -2.65 -4.47 11.29
CA ARG A 43 -3.90 -3.70 11.50
C ARG A 43 -4.13 -2.75 10.33
N SER A 44 -5.41 -2.48 10.04
CA SER A 44 -5.76 -1.41 9.11
C SER A 44 -5.50 -0.03 9.72
N VAL A 45 -4.94 0.88 8.94
CA VAL A 45 -4.59 2.25 9.37
C VAL A 45 -5.27 3.27 8.47
N ARG A 46 -6.06 4.18 9.04
CA ARG A 46 -6.70 5.27 8.27
C ARG A 46 -5.64 6.26 7.79
N ILE A 47 -5.61 6.55 6.49
CA ILE A 47 -4.64 7.51 5.91
C ILE A 47 -4.81 8.92 6.49
N ALA A 48 -6.03 9.26 6.93
CA ALA A 48 -6.34 10.55 7.55
C ALA A 48 -5.41 10.89 8.73
N GLY A 49 -4.96 9.89 9.52
CA GLY A 49 -4.04 10.11 10.64
C GLY A 49 -2.57 10.31 10.23
N LEU A 50 -2.24 10.10 8.96
CA LEU A 50 -0.88 10.15 8.43
C LEU A 50 -0.67 11.25 7.39
N LEU A 51 -1.71 12.01 7.03
CA LEU A 51 -1.65 12.99 5.94
C LEU A 51 -0.53 14.03 6.11
N ASP A 52 -0.27 14.48 7.33
CA ASP A 52 0.78 15.46 7.63
C ASP A 52 2.17 14.86 7.86
N LYS A 53 2.27 13.52 7.88
CA LYS A 53 3.51 12.79 8.09
C LYS A 53 4.13 12.32 6.77
N LEU A 54 3.30 11.93 5.80
CA LEU A 54 3.76 11.31 4.55
C LEU A 54 4.13 12.34 3.50
N SER A 55 5.28 12.19 2.86
CA SER A 55 5.82 13.15 1.87
C SER A 55 4.87 13.33 0.67
N PHE A 56 4.16 12.27 0.28
CA PHE A 56 3.25 12.31 -0.85
C PHE A 56 1.90 12.98 -0.55
N THR A 57 1.55 13.22 0.72
CA THR A 57 0.29 13.89 1.13
C THR A 57 0.49 15.22 1.85
N LYS A 58 1.60 15.40 2.60
CA LYS A 58 1.81 16.55 3.47
C LYS A 58 1.77 17.87 2.70
N GLY A 59 0.96 18.81 3.19
CA GLY A 59 0.79 20.13 2.57
C GLY A 59 -0.01 20.14 1.27
N LYS A 60 -0.63 19.01 0.87
CA LYS A 60 -1.40 18.91 -0.38
C LYS A 60 -2.90 18.85 -0.11
N VAL A 61 -3.63 19.87 -0.58
CA VAL A 61 -5.10 19.91 -0.51
C VAL A 61 -5.74 18.76 -1.32
N SER A 62 -5.16 18.42 -2.46
CA SER A 62 -5.61 17.36 -3.37
C SER A 62 -4.80 16.07 -3.22
N TRP A 63 -4.43 15.69 -2.00
CA TRP A 63 -3.61 14.49 -1.71
C TRP A 63 -4.15 13.20 -2.34
N GLY A 64 -5.48 13.08 -2.51
CA GLY A 64 -6.12 11.92 -3.14
C GLY A 64 -5.75 11.73 -4.62
N TYR A 65 -5.26 12.77 -5.28
CA TYR A 65 -4.91 12.74 -6.71
C TYR A 65 -3.78 11.76 -7.02
N SER A 66 -2.81 11.59 -6.11
CA SER A 66 -1.68 10.67 -6.27
C SER A 66 -2.12 9.20 -6.43
N PHE A 67 -3.31 8.83 -5.94
CA PHE A 67 -3.81 7.46 -5.99
C PHE A 67 -4.58 7.11 -7.29
N ARG A 68 -4.77 8.08 -8.20
CA ARG A 68 -5.53 7.86 -9.44
C ARG A 68 -4.83 6.92 -10.43
N PHE A 69 -3.51 6.75 -10.30
CA PHE A 69 -2.67 6.05 -11.28
C PHE A 69 -2.46 4.55 -10.99
N GLY A 70 -3.20 3.99 -10.02
CA GLY A 70 -3.19 2.56 -9.69
C GLY A 70 -2.00 2.11 -8.83
N GLN A 71 -0.82 2.66 -9.06
CA GLN A 71 0.37 2.45 -8.23
C GLN A 71 1.10 3.77 -7.97
N LEU A 72 1.72 3.88 -6.79
CA LEU A 72 2.49 5.03 -6.35
C LEU A 72 3.75 4.51 -5.67
N GLU A 73 4.92 4.90 -6.19
CA GLU A 73 6.18 4.72 -5.49
C GLU A 73 6.27 5.73 -4.34
N ILE A 74 6.73 5.27 -3.18
CA ILE A 74 6.88 6.08 -1.97
C ILE A 74 8.31 5.97 -1.45
N SER A 75 8.76 6.95 -0.66
CA SER A 75 10.08 6.89 -0.07
C SER A 75 10.17 5.80 1.02
N GLN A 76 11.39 5.40 1.36
CA GLN A 76 11.65 4.47 2.44
C GLN A 76 11.12 5.00 3.79
N GLU A 77 11.26 6.30 4.04
CA GLU A 77 10.76 6.95 5.26
C GLU A 77 9.23 6.89 5.35
N ASP A 78 8.53 7.16 4.25
CA ASP A 78 7.06 7.03 4.20
C ASP A 78 6.62 5.59 4.43
N PHE A 79 7.34 4.62 3.85
CA PHE A 79 7.09 3.20 4.09
C PHE A 79 7.26 2.85 5.57
N ILE A 80 8.35 3.29 6.21
CA ILE A 80 8.61 3.04 7.63
C ILE A 80 7.50 3.64 8.51
N ILE A 81 7.02 4.85 8.21
CA ILE A 81 5.90 5.48 8.95
C ILE A 81 4.64 4.60 8.85
N ILE A 82 4.31 4.12 7.65
CA ILE A 82 3.13 3.27 7.44
C ILE A 82 3.32 1.91 8.13
N ALA A 83 4.48 1.29 7.98
CA ALA A 83 4.80 -0.01 8.54
C ALA A 83 4.76 0.00 10.07
N ASN A 84 5.35 1.01 10.72
CA ASN A 84 5.25 1.21 12.17
C ASN A 84 3.81 1.26 12.65
N GLU A 85 2.95 1.98 11.93
CA GLU A 85 1.54 2.06 12.28
C GLU A 85 0.81 0.74 11.99
N MET A 86 1.15 0.00 10.94
CA MET A 86 0.45 -1.23 10.56
C MET A 86 0.89 -2.48 11.33
N LEU A 87 2.15 -2.55 11.72
CA LEU A 87 2.79 -3.76 12.24
C LEU A 87 3.13 -3.68 13.74
N GLY A 88 3.29 -2.47 14.30
CA GLY A 88 3.72 -2.29 15.69
C GLY A 88 5.25 -2.40 15.85
N GLU A 89 5.72 -2.54 17.09
CA GLU A 89 7.17 -2.57 17.40
C GLU A 89 7.86 -3.85 16.89
N GLY A 90 9.10 -3.72 16.39
CA GLY A 90 9.98 -4.85 16.06
C GLY A 90 9.71 -5.52 14.71
N TRP A 91 8.93 -4.88 13.82
CA TRP A 91 8.62 -5.43 12.50
C TRP A 91 9.82 -5.52 11.56
N GLU A 92 10.87 -4.74 11.83
CA GLU A 92 12.10 -4.68 11.04
C GLU A 92 12.83 -6.03 10.99
N GLU A 93 12.67 -6.88 12.01
CA GLU A 93 13.21 -8.24 12.04
C GLU A 93 12.48 -9.18 11.07
N ALA A 94 11.17 -8.96 10.89
CA ALA A 94 10.33 -9.77 10.00
C ALA A 94 10.34 -9.27 8.55
N LEU A 95 10.71 -8.00 8.35
CA LEU A 95 10.73 -7.28 7.08
C LEU A 95 12.03 -6.46 6.98
N PRO A 96 13.18 -7.12 6.79
CA PRO A 96 14.44 -6.42 6.62
C PRO A 96 14.38 -5.59 5.33
N LEU A 97 14.56 -4.27 5.46
CA LEU A 97 14.77 -3.37 4.33
C LEU A 97 16.15 -3.69 3.76
N SER A 98 16.18 -4.21 2.53
CA SER A 98 17.39 -4.56 1.79
C SER A 98 18.12 -3.34 1.25
#